data_AF-A0A841SV30-F1
#
_entry.id   AF-A0A841SV30-F1
#
_cell.length_a   1.000
_cell.length_b   1.000
_cell.length_c   1.000
_cell.angle_alpha   90.00
_cell.angle_beta   90.00
_cell.angle_gamma   90.00
#
_symmetry.space_group_name_H-M   'P 1'
#
loop_
_entity.id
_entity.type
_entity.pdbx_description
1 polymer ?
#
loop_
_entity_poly.entity_id
_entity_poly.type
_entity_poly.pdbx_seq_one_letter_code
_entity_poly.pdbx_strand_id
1 'polypeptide(L)'
;MLSFFKPLSAVVAATAIAAGTPTPSGAAEYPRATWLWDTPLIGSEAADILDFATGNGLNTIYLQINRDVKDDDYKSFIQAAGELGIEVHALDGRASWGFVKSRPNIDASLDWLRDYQESAAAEEKFKGIHVDIEPYSLPGWSSGGSDFIPQWQSNVRYIASRADQLELPVHADIPFWLYNYKTPEGNETLSRWMMRQYDGVTIMAYRDSAQTIAGAADKELEEAADLGVPAMIGVETLATAEGASITFYGEGRSYLSGQLRQAERLLSGRNAFSGFAIHEYGAWRAMKE
;
A
#
# COMPACT_ATOMS: atom_id res chain seq x y z
N MET A 1 -22.79 -72.90 -24.34
CA MET A 1 -22.31 -73.52 -23.09
C MET A 1 -21.28 -72.58 -22.50
N LEU A 2 -21.59 -71.98 -21.34
CA LEU A 2 -20.75 -70.98 -20.69
C LEU A 2 -19.45 -71.61 -20.17
N SER A 3 -18.31 -71.00 -20.51
CA SER A 3 -17.01 -71.29 -19.91
C SER A 3 -16.72 -70.27 -18.81
N PHE A 4 -16.37 -70.79 -17.63
CA PHE A 4 -15.99 -70.06 -16.43
C PHE A 4 -14.61 -69.38 -16.60
N PHE A 5 -14.50 -68.11 -16.18
CA PHE A 5 -13.23 -67.49 -15.83
C PHE A 5 -13.35 -66.87 -14.43
N LYS A 6 -12.49 -67.31 -13.51
CA LYS A 6 -12.22 -66.68 -12.20
C LYS A 6 -11.27 -65.49 -12.41
N PRO A 7 -11.40 -64.38 -11.65
CA PRO A 7 -10.27 -63.50 -11.42
C PRO A 7 -9.56 -63.83 -10.10
N LEU A 8 -8.22 -63.81 -10.17
CA LEU A 8 -7.28 -63.89 -9.07
C LEU A 8 -7.18 -62.50 -8.42
N SER A 9 -7.43 -62.36 -7.12
CA SER A 9 -7.17 -61.12 -6.38
C SER A 9 -5.69 -61.01 -6.05
N ALA A 10 -5.00 -60.01 -6.60
CA ALA A 10 -3.68 -59.61 -6.17
C ALA A 10 -3.80 -58.56 -5.06
N VAL A 11 -3.30 -58.89 -3.87
CA VAL A 11 -3.15 -57.93 -2.75
C VAL A 11 -1.80 -57.24 -2.94
N VAL A 12 -1.83 -55.93 -3.23
CA VAL A 12 -0.64 -55.07 -3.19
C VAL A 12 -0.62 -54.41 -1.82
N ALA A 13 0.37 -54.75 -1.00
CA ALA A 13 0.64 -54.06 0.26
C ALA A 13 1.35 -52.73 -0.07
N ALA A 14 0.67 -51.61 0.18
CA ALA A 14 1.26 -50.28 0.10
C ALA A 14 1.87 -49.90 1.45
N THR A 15 3.20 -49.83 1.51
CA THR A 15 3.94 -49.30 2.65
C THR A 15 3.81 -47.78 2.62
N ALA A 16 3.08 -47.20 3.57
CA ALA A 16 2.97 -45.76 3.74
C ALA A 16 4.29 -45.21 4.32
N ILE A 17 5.05 -44.48 3.51
CA ILE A 17 6.14 -43.63 3.98
C ILE A 17 5.47 -42.36 4.52
N ALA A 18 5.47 -42.19 5.84
CA ALA A 18 5.03 -40.96 6.47
C ALA A 18 6.06 -39.86 6.16
N ALA A 19 5.77 -39.06 5.13
CA ALA A 19 6.45 -37.79 4.92
C ALA A 19 6.00 -36.84 6.04
N GLY A 20 6.94 -36.48 6.93
CA GLY A 20 6.70 -35.45 7.93
C GLY A 20 6.34 -34.15 7.23
N THR A 21 5.14 -33.64 7.47
CA THR A 21 4.74 -32.30 7.06
C THR A 21 5.65 -31.31 7.79
N PRO A 22 6.39 -30.43 7.09
CA PRO A 22 7.13 -29.39 7.75
C PRO A 22 6.13 -28.47 8.45
N THR A 23 6.23 -28.38 9.78
CA THR A 23 5.51 -27.39 10.57
C THR A 23 5.98 -26.00 10.12
N PRO A 24 5.10 -25.08 9.69
CA PRO A 24 5.49 -23.70 9.44
C PRO A 24 5.91 -23.08 10.78
N SER A 25 7.21 -22.93 10.97
CA SER A 25 7.79 -22.17 12.07
C SER A 25 8.03 -20.75 11.57
N GLY A 26 7.09 -19.86 11.86
CA GLY A 26 7.16 -18.43 11.59
C GLY A 26 5.75 -17.92 11.34
N ALA A 27 5.26 -17.00 12.19
CA ALA A 27 4.11 -16.19 11.79
C ALA A 27 4.47 -15.54 10.45
N ALA A 28 3.57 -15.59 9.46
CA ALA A 28 3.79 -14.87 8.21
C ALA A 28 4.03 -13.40 8.57
N GLU A 29 5.21 -12.87 8.24
CA GLU A 29 5.51 -11.47 8.41
C GLU A 29 4.56 -10.69 7.50
N TYR A 30 3.84 -9.72 8.06
CA TYR A 30 2.88 -8.96 7.26
C TYR A 30 3.62 -8.16 6.17
N PRO A 31 2.98 -7.93 5.00
CA PRO A 31 3.51 -7.07 3.97
C PRO A 31 4.04 -5.72 4.47
N ARG A 32 5.07 -5.22 3.81
CA ARG A 32 5.68 -3.92 4.11
C ARG A 32 5.85 -3.10 2.85
N ALA A 33 5.45 -1.84 2.94
CA ALA A 33 5.61 -0.87 1.89
C ALA A 33 6.45 0.35 2.33
N THR A 34 6.98 1.08 1.35
CA THR A 34 7.57 2.41 1.56
C THR A 34 7.23 3.32 0.39
N TRP A 35 7.10 4.62 0.67
CA TRP A 35 7.08 5.64 -0.38
C TRP A 35 8.51 5.91 -0.84
N LEU A 36 8.70 6.05 -2.15
CA LEU A 36 9.93 6.48 -2.80
C LEU A 36 9.61 7.73 -3.63
N TRP A 37 9.80 8.88 -3.00
CA TRP A 37 9.49 10.19 -3.59
C TRP A 37 10.60 10.75 -4.49
N ASP A 38 11.86 10.38 -4.26
CA ASP A 38 13.00 10.83 -5.07
C ASP A 38 13.26 9.85 -6.22
N THR A 39 12.43 9.94 -7.27
CA THR A 39 12.45 9.00 -8.40
C THR A 39 13.78 8.90 -9.14
N PRO A 40 14.58 9.97 -9.37
CA PRO A 40 15.91 9.86 -9.99
C PRO A 40 16.83 8.81 -9.36
N LEU A 41 16.64 8.48 -8.07
CA LEU A 41 17.42 7.44 -7.39
C LEU A 41 17.28 6.05 -8.02
N ILE A 42 16.19 5.76 -8.76
CA ILE A 42 16.06 4.46 -9.44
C ILE A 42 17.07 4.31 -10.59
N GLY A 43 17.61 5.40 -11.13
CA GLY A 43 18.65 5.37 -12.16
C GLY A 43 20.07 5.36 -11.58
N SER A 44 20.28 6.02 -10.43
CA SER A 44 21.61 6.16 -9.83
C SER A 44 21.92 5.17 -8.70
N GLU A 45 20.91 4.68 -7.99
CA GLU A 45 21.01 3.95 -6.72
C GLU A 45 20.05 2.74 -6.64
N ALA A 46 19.62 2.18 -7.78
CA ALA A 46 18.69 1.03 -7.82
C ALA A 46 19.09 -0.12 -6.89
N ALA A 47 20.35 -0.56 -6.96
CA ALA A 47 20.85 -1.67 -6.15
C ALA A 47 20.75 -1.38 -4.65
N ASP A 48 21.13 -0.18 -4.22
CA ASP A 48 21.05 0.24 -2.81
C ASP A 48 19.61 0.27 -2.31
N ILE A 49 18.67 0.74 -3.14
CA ILE A 49 17.23 0.76 -2.80
C ILE A 49 16.73 -0.68 -2.61
N LEU A 50 17.06 -1.59 -3.52
CA LEU A 50 16.59 -2.97 -3.49
C LEU A 50 17.24 -3.80 -2.39
N ASP A 51 18.52 -3.58 -2.10
CA ASP A 51 19.22 -4.18 -0.96
C ASP A 51 18.62 -3.69 0.37
N PHE A 52 18.31 -2.39 0.47
CA PHE A 52 17.59 -1.84 1.61
C PHE A 52 16.20 -2.46 1.75
N ALA A 53 15.46 -2.59 0.64
CA ALA A 53 14.12 -3.14 0.62
C ALA A 53 14.10 -4.59 1.12
N THR A 54 14.92 -5.45 0.52
CA THR A 54 15.05 -6.86 0.92
C THR A 54 15.53 -7.01 2.36
N GLY A 55 16.52 -6.23 2.79
CA GLY A 55 17.05 -6.25 4.14
C GLY A 55 16.03 -5.85 5.23
N ASN A 56 15.01 -5.08 4.87
CA ASN A 56 13.93 -4.66 5.77
C ASN A 56 12.60 -5.41 5.54
N GLY A 57 12.59 -6.43 4.67
CA GLY A 57 11.41 -7.23 4.36
C GLY A 57 10.30 -6.45 3.63
N LEU A 58 10.68 -5.42 2.85
CA LEU A 58 9.75 -4.72 1.97
C LEU A 58 9.32 -5.64 0.82
N ASN A 59 8.04 -5.60 0.50
CA ASN A 59 7.47 -6.28 -0.66
C ASN A 59 6.67 -5.34 -1.57
N THR A 60 6.54 -4.06 -1.20
CA THR A 60 5.94 -3.04 -2.07
C THR A 60 6.72 -1.73 -2.00
N ILE A 61 6.90 -1.07 -3.14
CA ILE A 61 7.42 0.30 -3.23
C ILE A 61 6.38 1.16 -3.94
N TYR A 62 5.95 2.23 -3.29
CA TYR A 62 5.13 3.28 -3.90
C TYR A 62 6.08 4.28 -4.56
N LEU A 63 6.32 4.14 -5.87
CA LEU A 63 7.34 4.89 -6.61
C LEU A 63 6.72 6.10 -7.30
N GLN A 64 7.17 7.31 -6.94
CA GLN A 64 6.63 8.53 -7.53
C GLN A 64 6.77 8.54 -9.06
N ILE A 65 5.69 8.91 -9.76
CA ILE A 65 5.74 9.29 -11.17
C ILE A 65 6.49 10.61 -11.32
N ASN A 66 7.65 10.54 -11.95
CA ASN A 66 8.44 11.67 -12.41
C ASN A 66 8.76 11.50 -13.91
N ARG A 67 8.24 12.42 -14.73
CA ARG A 67 8.33 12.37 -16.20
C ARG A 67 9.69 12.84 -16.74
N ASP A 68 10.55 13.37 -15.88
CA ASP A 68 11.92 13.75 -16.23
C ASP A 68 12.88 12.55 -16.12
N VAL A 69 12.47 11.46 -15.46
CA VAL A 69 13.20 10.18 -15.39
C VAL A 69 12.88 9.34 -16.62
N LYS A 70 13.88 8.66 -17.17
CA LYS A 70 13.72 7.87 -18.41
C LYS A 70 12.92 6.61 -18.15
N ASP A 71 12.07 6.23 -19.11
CA ASP A 71 11.30 4.98 -19.05
C ASP A 71 12.20 3.75 -18.83
N ASP A 72 13.39 3.72 -19.42
CA ASP A 72 14.36 2.61 -19.25
C ASP A 72 14.83 2.45 -17.80
N ASP A 73 14.94 3.54 -17.04
CA ASP A 73 15.32 3.49 -15.62
C ASP A 73 14.18 2.88 -14.79
N TYR A 74 12.91 3.24 -15.08
CA TYR A 74 11.76 2.57 -14.47
C TYR A 74 11.68 1.09 -14.84
N LYS A 75 11.81 0.75 -16.13
CA LYS A 75 11.71 -0.64 -16.61
C LYS A 75 12.74 -1.53 -15.92
N SER A 76 13.99 -1.09 -15.90
CA SER A 76 15.09 -1.80 -15.25
C SER A 76 14.86 -1.95 -13.74
N PHE A 77 14.41 -0.88 -13.07
CA PHE A 77 14.14 -0.91 -11.63
C PHE A 77 12.98 -1.84 -11.27
N ILE A 78 11.84 -1.75 -11.98
CA ILE A 78 10.65 -2.55 -11.72
C ILE A 78 10.92 -4.03 -11.97
N GLN A 79 11.63 -4.36 -13.05
CA GLN A 79 12.04 -5.73 -13.32
C GLN A 79 12.91 -6.28 -12.18
N ALA A 80 13.95 -5.54 -11.77
CA ALA A 80 14.85 -5.95 -10.70
C ALA A 80 14.13 -6.07 -9.34
N ALA A 81 13.18 -5.18 -9.05
CA ALA A 81 12.31 -5.28 -7.87
C ALA A 81 11.46 -6.56 -7.92
N GLY A 82 10.85 -6.85 -9.07
CA GLY A 82 10.02 -8.04 -9.27
C GLY A 82 10.79 -9.35 -9.10
N GLU A 83 12.05 -9.41 -9.54
CA GLU A 83 12.94 -10.57 -9.33
C GLU A 83 13.21 -10.85 -7.84
N LEU A 84 13.05 -9.84 -6.98
CA LEU A 84 13.19 -9.93 -5.52
C LEU A 84 11.84 -10.10 -4.79
N GLY A 85 10.73 -10.22 -5.53
CA GLY A 85 9.39 -10.33 -4.96
C GLY A 85 8.85 -9.00 -4.42
N ILE A 86 9.35 -7.87 -4.93
CA ILE A 86 8.92 -6.52 -4.57
C ILE A 86 8.04 -5.97 -5.70
N GLU A 87 6.79 -5.66 -5.37
CA GLU A 87 5.87 -4.99 -6.28
C GLU A 87 6.14 -3.49 -6.31
N VAL A 88 5.96 -2.87 -7.47
CA VAL A 88 6.07 -1.41 -7.61
C VAL A 88 4.73 -0.86 -8.03
N HIS A 89 4.18 0.06 -7.22
CA HIS A 89 2.97 0.80 -7.53
C HIS A 89 3.33 2.21 -7.96
N ALA A 90 2.70 2.69 -9.01
CA ALA A 90 2.90 4.05 -9.50
C ALA A 90 2.25 5.03 -8.52
N LEU A 91 3.06 5.84 -7.86
CA LEU A 91 2.65 6.82 -6.87
C LEU A 91 2.50 8.20 -7.50
N ASP A 92 1.35 8.85 -7.32
CA ASP A 92 1.23 10.28 -7.60
C ASP A 92 0.15 10.90 -6.72
N GLY A 93 0.17 12.22 -6.62
CA GLY A 93 -0.69 12.90 -5.68
C GLY A 93 -0.27 14.33 -5.40
N ARG A 94 -1.29 15.16 -5.23
CA ARG A 94 -1.18 16.55 -4.75
C ARG A 94 -2.43 16.85 -3.95
N ALA A 95 -2.29 17.64 -2.90
CA ALA A 95 -3.43 18.14 -2.15
C ALA A 95 -4.48 18.83 -3.05
N SER A 96 -4.05 19.54 -4.11
CA SER A 96 -4.94 20.18 -5.07
C SER A 96 -5.78 19.20 -5.91
N TRP A 97 -5.41 17.93 -5.99
CA TRP A 97 -6.18 16.90 -6.69
C TRP A 97 -7.49 16.54 -5.99
N GLY A 98 -7.73 17.03 -4.77
CA GLY A 98 -9.07 17.03 -4.18
C GLY A 98 -10.08 17.93 -4.92
N PHE A 99 -9.65 18.78 -5.86
CA PHE A 99 -10.55 19.67 -6.61
C PHE A 99 -10.71 19.26 -8.06
N VAL A 100 -11.94 19.29 -8.58
CA VAL A 100 -12.28 18.90 -9.97
C VAL A 100 -11.46 19.65 -11.02
N LYS A 101 -11.09 20.91 -10.74
CA LYS A 101 -10.21 21.71 -11.61
C LYS A 101 -8.84 21.09 -11.87
N SER A 102 -8.41 20.14 -11.04
CA SER A 102 -7.12 19.45 -11.16
C SER A 102 -7.17 18.21 -12.04
N ARG A 103 -8.33 17.85 -12.62
CA ARG A 103 -8.46 16.72 -13.56
C ARG A 103 -7.43 16.73 -14.70
N PRO A 104 -7.08 17.86 -15.32
CA PRO A 104 -6.00 17.87 -16.32
C PRO A 104 -4.66 17.36 -15.80
N ASN A 105 -4.33 17.58 -14.52
CA ASN A 105 -3.10 17.05 -13.91
C ASN A 105 -3.21 15.54 -13.62
N ILE A 106 -4.38 15.11 -13.13
CA ILE A 106 -4.70 13.69 -12.92
C ILE A 106 -4.61 12.94 -14.25
N ASP A 107 -5.22 13.49 -15.31
CA ASP A 107 -5.17 12.93 -16.66
C ASP A 107 -3.75 12.81 -17.17
N ALA A 108 -2.95 13.87 -17.06
CA ALA A 108 -1.57 13.82 -17.49
C ALA A 108 -0.74 12.75 -16.75
N SER A 109 -1.07 12.46 -15.48
CA SER A 109 -0.40 11.41 -14.71
C SER A 109 -0.83 10.01 -15.18
N LEU A 110 -2.13 9.78 -15.29
CA LEU A 110 -2.67 8.48 -15.71
C LEU A 110 -2.44 8.20 -17.20
N ASP A 111 -2.35 9.22 -18.04
CA ASP A 111 -1.96 9.08 -19.45
C ASP A 111 -0.48 8.70 -19.57
N TRP A 112 0.41 9.31 -18.78
CA TRP A 112 1.81 8.86 -18.73
C TRP A 112 1.91 7.40 -18.28
N LEU A 113 1.15 7.01 -17.24
CA LEU A 113 1.13 5.63 -16.77
C LEU A 113 0.60 4.67 -17.84
N ARG A 114 -0.46 5.03 -18.57
CA ARG A 114 -0.95 4.24 -19.70
C ARG A 114 0.16 4.02 -20.72
N ASP A 115 0.79 5.09 -21.18
CA ASP A 115 1.80 5.03 -22.23
C ASP A 115 3.02 4.21 -21.78
N TYR A 116 3.41 4.34 -20.51
CA TYR A 116 4.43 3.49 -19.88
C TYR A 116 4.03 2.00 -19.94
N GLN A 117 2.84 1.66 -19.42
CA GLN A 117 2.34 0.28 -19.36
C GLN A 117 2.17 -0.36 -20.75
N GLU A 118 1.85 0.43 -21.78
CA GLU A 118 1.77 -0.04 -23.17
C GLU A 118 3.16 -0.35 -23.77
N SER A 119 4.19 0.41 -23.37
CA SER A 119 5.56 0.25 -23.87
C SER A 119 6.42 -0.77 -23.11
N ALA A 120 6.02 -1.13 -21.89
CA ALA A 120 6.78 -2.00 -20.98
C ALA A 120 6.49 -3.49 -21.21
N ALA A 121 7.50 -4.34 -21.04
CA ALA A 121 7.33 -5.79 -20.93
C ALA A 121 6.55 -6.16 -19.65
N ALA A 122 6.03 -7.39 -19.56
CA ALA A 122 5.14 -7.78 -18.46
C ALA A 122 5.81 -7.69 -17.07
N GLU A 123 7.10 -7.99 -17.02
CA GLU A 123 8.00 -7.93 -15.86
C GLU A 123 8.44 -6.50 -15.52
N GLU A 124 8.31 -5.55 -16.46
CA GLU A 124 8.67 -4.15 -16.30
C GLU A 124 7.46 -3.27 -15.90
N LYS A 125 6.25 -3.84 -15.87
CA LYS A 125 5.02 -3.09 -15.58
C LYS A 125 4.81 -2.85 -14.09
N PHE A 126 4.31 -1.67 -13.76
CA PHE A 126 3.73 -1.38 -12.44
C PHE A 126 2.60 -2.37 -12.14
N LYS A 127 2.46 -2.71 -10.86
CA LYS A 127 1.45 -3.66 -10.34
C LYS A 127 0.21 -2.99 -9.78
N GLY A 128 0.26 -1.68 -9.55
CA GLY A 128 -0.87 -0.90 -9.06
C GLY A 128 -0.64 0.59 -9.15
N ILE A 129 -1.65 1.35 -8.75
CA ILE A 129 -1.63 2.79 -8.59
C ILE A 129 -1.74 3.08 -7.10
N HIS A 130 -0.94 4.01 -6.58
CA HIS A 130 -1.05 4.52 -5.22
C HIS A 130 -1.28 6.03 -5.28
N VAL A 131 -2.38 6.53 -4.72
CA VAL A 131 -2.69 7.95 -4.74
C VAL A 131 -2.55 8.59 -3.36
N ASP A 132 -1.76 9.67 -3.31
CA ASP A 132 -1.55 10.48 -2.11
C ASP A 132 -2.21 11.85 -2.27
N ILE A 133 -3.49 11.94 -1.90
CA ILE A 133 -4.31 13.14 -2.12
C ILE A 133 -4.82 13.66 -0.77
N GLU A 134 -4.10 14.65 -0.24
CA GLU A 134 -4.40 15.25 1.07
C GLU A 134 -4.95 16.68 0.99
N PRO A 135 -6.19 16.91 0.49
CA PRO A 135 -6.73 18.25 0.31
C PRO A 135 -6.93 19.00 1.64
N TYR A 136 -6.93 18.28 2.75
CA TYR A 136 -7.01 18.84 4.09
C TYR A 136 -5.76 19.60 4.54
N SER A 137 -4.63 19.40 3.86
CA SER A 137 -3.43 20.21 4.04
C SER A 137 -3.55 21.61 3.42
N LEU A 138 -4.55 21.86 2.56
CA LEU A 138 -4.71 23.14 1.89
C LEU A 138 -5.32 24.21 2.79
N PRO A 139 -4.90 25.49 2.60
CA PRO A 139 -5.57 26.61 3.22
C PRO A 139 -7.06 26.58 2.89
N GLY A 140 -7.87 26.69 3.93
CA GLY A 140 -9.31 26.73 3.79
C GLY A 140 -10.01 25.39 3.94
N TRP A 141 -9.35 24.27 4.23
CA TRP A 141 -10.05 23.06 4.66
C TRP A 141 -10.86 23.31 5.94
N SER A 142 -10.23 23.91 6.96
CA SER A 142 -10.86 24.20 8.26
C SER A 142 -11.90 25.34 8.21
N SER A 143 -11.78 26.25 7.24
CA SER A 143 -12.75 27.34 7.01
C SER A 143 -13.73 27.05 5.87
N GLY A 144 -13.56 25.92 5.18
CA GLY A 144 -14.18 25.60 3.91
C GLY A 144 -15.52 24.96 4.13
N GLY A 145 -16.58 25.67 3.71
CA GLY A 145 -17.93 25.13 3.66
C GLY A 145 -18.04 23.87 2.78
N SER A 146 -19.29 23.43 2.59
CA SER A 146 -19.78 22.18 1.97
C SER A 146 -19.06 21.59 0.74
N ASP A 147 -18.08 22.23 0.11
CA ASP A 147 -17.66 21.96 -1.28
C ASP A 147 -16.35 21.18 -1.41
N PHE A 148 -15.52 21.05 -0.36
CA PHE A 148 -14.28 20.26 -0.42
C PHE A 148 -14.57 18.77 -0.61
N ILE A 149 -15.44 18.22 0.25
CA ILE A 149 -15.78 16.79 0.24
C ILE A 149 -16.43 16.38 -1.08
N PRO A 150 -17.49 17.04 -1.59
CA PRO A 150 -18.09 16.67 -2.88
C PRO A 150 -17.09 16.70 -4.04
N GLN A 151 -16.18 17.68 -4.09
CA GLN A 151 -15.18 17.76 -5.15
C GLN A 151 -14.15 16.64 -5.03
N TRP A 152 -13.70 16.35 -3.81
CA TRP A 152 -12.76 15.27 -3.59
C TRP A 152 -13.37 13.93 -3.97
N GLN A 153 -14.59 13.63 -3.51
CA GLN A 153 -15.33 12.44 -3.93
C GLN A 153 -15.51 12.36 -5.45
N SER A 154 -15.74 13.49 -6.12
CA SER A 154 -15.86 13.56 -7.59
C SER A 154 -14.56 13.18 -8.29
N ASN A 155 -13.41 13.51 -7.72
CA ASN A 155 -12.11 13.11 -8.26
C ASN A 155 -11.69 11.70 -7.85
N VAL A 156 -12.06 11.23 -6.66
CA VAL A 156 -11.87 9.82 -6.27
C VAL A 156 -12.55 8.89 -7.27
N ARG A 157 -13.84 9.12 -7.58
CA ARG A 157 -14.56 8.34 -8.60
C ARG A 157 -13.94 8.45 -9.99
N TYR A 158 -13.41 9.63 -10.32
CA TYR A 158 -12.76 9.86 -11.60
C TYR A 158 -11.46 9.05 -11.73
N ILE A 159 -10.63 9.05 -10.68
CA ILE A 159 -9.39 8.28 -10.61
C ILE A 159 -9.70 6.78 -10.65
N ALA A 160 -10.63 6.29 -9.82
CA ALA A 160 -11.02 4.89 -9.82
C ALA A 160 -11.49 4.42 -11.21
N SER A 161 -12.37 5.19 -11.86
CA SER A 161 -12.83 4.88 -13.22
C SER A 161 -11.70 4.90 -14.27
N ARG A 162 -10.65 5.69 -14.08
CA ARG A 162 -9.48 5.72 -14.98
C ARG A 162 -8.53 4.57 -14.69
N ALA A 163 -8.34 4.19 -13.43
CA ALA A 163 -7.57 3.02 -13.03
C ALA A 163 -8.20 1.72 -13.58
N ASP A 164 -9.53 1.60 -13.52
CA ASP A 164 -10.28 0.48 -14.12
C ASP A 164 -9.98 0.32 -15.61
N GLN A 165 -9.83 1.44 -16.36
CA GLN A 165 -9.48 1.40 -17.79
C GLN A 165 -8.06 0.91 -18.05
N LEU A 166 -7.17 1.01 -17.06
CA LEU A 166 -5.79 0.51 -17.12
C LEU A 166 -5.65 -0.91 -16.58
N GLU A 167 -6.75 -1.49 -16.06
CA GLU A 167 -6.75 -2.80 -15.38
C GLU A 167 -5.72 -2.88 -14.24
N LEU A 168 -5.51 -1.76 -13.53
CA LEU A 168 -4.61 -1.65 -12.39
C LEU A 168 -5.39 -1.43 -11.09
N PRO A 169 -5.08 -2.17 -10.01
CA PRO A 169 -5.67 -1.89 -8.71
C PRO A 169 -5.23 -0.50 -8.23
N VAL A 170 -6.14 0.21 -7.57
CA VAL A 170 -5.90 1.55 -7.05
C VAL A 170 -5.96 1.55 -5.52
N HIS A 171 -4.89 2.03 -4.91
CA HIS A 171 -4.72 2.20 -3.48
C HIS A 171 -4.63 3.68 -3.15
N ALA A 172 -5.04 4.08 -1.95
CA ALA A 172 -4.98 5.49 -1.54
C ALA A 172 -4.53 5.68 -0.10
N ASP A 173 -3.80 6.76 0.13
CA ASP A 173 -3.50 7.27 1.46
C ASP A 173 -4.73 7.97 2.04
N ILE A 174 -5.14 7.56 3.25
CA ILE A 174 -6.23 8.18 4.00
C ILE A 174 -5.77 8.51 5.43
N PRO A 175 -6.11 9.68 5.99
CA PRO A 175 -5.78 9.97 7.37
C PRO A 175 -6.67 9.18 8.32
N PHE A 176 -6.12 8.75 9.46
CA PHE A 176 -6.81 7.96 10.50
C PHE A 176 -8.00 8.67 11.19
N TRP A 177 -8.26 9.93 10.86
CA TRP A 177 -9.35 10.72 11.42
C TRP A 177 -10.45 11.01 10.39
N LEU A 178 -10.33 10.48 9.18
CA LEU A 178 -11.25 10.75 8.08
C LEU A 178 -12.68 10.28 8.40
N TYR A 179 -12.82 9.28 9.28
CA TYR A 179 -14.12 8.81 9.79
C TYR A 179 -14.94 9.89 10.50
N ASN A 180 -14.32 10.97 10.99
CA ASN A 180 -15.02 12.09 11.63
C ASN A 180 -15.81 12.95 10.64
N TYR A 181 -15.52 12.83 9.34
CA TYR A 181 -16.24 13.51 8.28
C TYR A 181 -17.35 12.62 7.72
N LYS A 182 -18.41 13.25 7.22
CA LYS A 182 -19.54 12.57 6.56
C LYS A 182 -19.54 12.88 5.07
N THR A 183 -20.12 11.97 4.30
CA THR A 183 -20.51 12.26 2.92
C THR A 183 -21.51 13.42 2.88
N PRO A 184 -21.67 14.13 1.76
CA PRO A 184 -22.66 15.19 1.60
C PRO A 184 -24.09 14.71 1.88
N GLU A 185 -24.38 13.43 1.59
CA GLU A 185 -25.65 12.78 1.88
C GLU A 185 -25.84 12.49 3.38
N GLY A 186 -24.77 12.53 4.19
CA GLY A 186 -24.79 12.33 5.63
C GLY A 186 -25.02 10.89 6.11
N ASN A 187 -25.05 9.92 5.19
CA ASN A 187 -25.45 8.54 5.47
C ASN A 187 -24.28 7.61 5.86
N GLU A 188 -23.03 7.97 5.53
CA GLU A 188 -21.85 7.23 5.93
C GLU A 188 -20.66 8.16 6.21
N THR A 189 -19.61 7.62 6.83
CA THR A 189 -18.34 8.32 7.04
C THR A 189 -17.60 8.50 5.71
N LEU A 190 -16.79 9.55 5.62
CA LEU A 190 -16.02 9.83 4.41
C LEU A 190 -14.97 8.74 4.15
N SER A 191 -14.31 8.23 5.20
CA SER A 191 -13.38 7.09 5.13
C SER A 191 -14.04 5.85 4.54
N ARG A 192 -15.19 5.42 5.08
CA ARG A 192 -15.94 4.26 4.56
C ARG A 192 -16.34 4.45 3.11
N TRP A 193 -16.82 5.64 2.75
CA TRP A 193 -17.17 5.95 1.36
C TRP A 193 -15.95 5.83 0.43
N MET A 194 -14.78 6.35 0.84
CA MET A 194 -13.54 6.27 0.06
C MET A 194 -13.04 4.85 -0.10
N MET A 195 -13.05 4.05 0.96
CA MET A 195 -12.62 2.64 0.91
C MET A 195 -13.42 1.83 -0.12
N ARG A 196 -14.70 2.16 -0.37
CA ARG A 196 -15.50 1.49 -1.43
C ARG A 196 -15.03 1.79 -2.85
N GLN A 197 -14.23 2.83 -3.06
CA GLN A 197 -13.78 3.27 -4.38
C GLN A 197 -12.37 2.74 -4.72
N TYR A 198 -11.68 2.12 -3.76
CA TYR A 198 -10.30 1.68 -3.89
C TYR A 198 -10.18 0.19 -3.59
N ASP A 199 -9.19 -0.46 -4.20
CA ASP A 199 -8.87 -1.87 -3.97
C ASP A 199 -8.13 -2.09 -2.65
N GLY A 200 -7.51 -1.03 -2.12
CA GLY A 200 -6.88 -1.01 -0.82
C GLY A 200 -6.64 0.41 -0.33
N VAL A 201 -6.31 0.55 0.95
CA VAL A 201 -5.95 1.84 1.55
C VAL A 201 -4.72 1.74 2.40
N THR A 202 -4.01 2.85 2.56
CA THR A 202 -3.01 3.03 3.61
C THR A 202 -3.56 4.05 4.60
N ILE A 203 -3.89 3.57 5.81
CA ILE A 203 -4.33 4.41 6.92
C ILE A 203 -3.09 5.06 7.51
N MET A 204 -2.92 6.38 7.33
CA MET A 204 -1.79 7.14 7.86
C MET A 204 -1.93 7.35 9.37
N ALA A 205 -1.71 6.29 10.14
CA ALA A 205 -1.81 6.25 11.59
C ALA A 205 -0.51 6.73 12.25
N TYR A 206 -0.03 7.92 11.85
CA TYR A 206 1.26 8.48 12.25
C TYR A 206 1.38 8.66 13.76
N ARG A 207 1.96 7.64 14.39
CA ARG A 207 2.21 7.46 15.82
C ARG A 207 3.49 6.65 15.98
N ASP A 208 4.17 6.87 17.10
CA ASP A 208 5.50 6.32 17.36
C ASP A 208 5.52 5.17 18.39
N SER A 209 4.36 4.63 18.77
CA SER A 209 4.26 3.48 19.68
C SER A 209 3.19 2.49 19.24
N ALA A 210 3.38 1.22 19.54
CA ALA A 210 2.49 0.14 19.10
C ALA A 210 1.03 0.36 19.51
N GLN A 211 0.79 0.77 20.75
CA GLN A 211 -0.55 1.00 21.28
C GLN A 211 -1.20 2.22 20.63
N THR A 212 -0.44 3.29 20.39
CA THR A 212 -0.98 4.50 19.76
C THR A 212 -1.22 4.31 18.27
N ILE A 213 -0.37 3.56 17.56
CA ILE A 213 -0.59 3.13 16.17
C ILE A 213 -1.89 2.32 16.08
N ALA A 214 -2.02 1.26 16.88
CA ALA A 214 -3.19 0.39 16.84
C ALA A 214 -4.48 1.14 17.22
N GLY A 215 -4.42 2.03 18.21
CA GLY A 215 -5.56 2.85 18.62
C GLY A 215 -5.95 3.91 17.58
N ALA A 216 -4.99 4.50 16.87
CA ALA A 216 -5.28 5.47 15.81
C ALA A 216 -5.95 4.80 14.60
N ALA A 217 -5.49 3.62 14.20
CA ALA A 217 -6.03 2.89 13.05
C ALA A 217 -7.37 2.18 13.31
N ASP A 218 -7.84 2.13 14.57
CA ASP A 218 -8.92 1.25 15.00
C ASP A 218 -10.22 1.44 14.21
N LYS A 219 -10.67 2.68 14.04
CA LYS A 219 -11.96 3.00 13.40
C LYS A 219 -11.94 2.69 11.91
N GLU A 220 -10.92 3.13 11.20
CA GLU A 220 -10.73 2.84 9.79
C GLU A 220 -10.56 1.34 9.53
N LEU A 221 -9.86 0.60 10.40
CA LEU A 221 -9.74 -0.86 10.27
C LEU A 221 -11.08 -1.59 10.49
N GLU A 222 -11.94 -1.10 11.38
CA GLU A 222 -13.33 -1.62 11.50
C GLU A 222 -14.10 -1.41 10.19
N GLU A 223 -14.06 -0.18 9.64
CA GLU A 223 -14.77 0.15 8.41
C GLU A 223 -14.25 -0.65 7.21
N ALA A 224 -12.93 -0.80 7.09
CA ALA A 224 -12.28 -1.59 6.05
C ALA A 224 -12.64 -3.08 6.17
N ALA A 225 -12.68 -3.62 7.39
CA ALA A 225 -13.07 -5.02 7.62
C ALA A 225 -14.51 -5.30 7.21
N ASP A 226 -15.42 -4.38 7.52
CA ASP A 226 -16.83 -4.46 7.11
C ASP A 226 -17.02 -4.40 5.59
N LEU A 227 -16.08 -3.79 4.86
CA LEU A 227 -16.10 -3.70 3.40
C LEU A 227 -15.30 -4.80 2.71
N GLY A 228 -14.46 -5.54 3.44
CA GLY A 228 -13.52 -6.50 2.87
C GLY A 228 -12.36 -5.82 2.12
N VAL A 229 -12.03 -4.58 2.46
CA VAL A 229 -10.95 -3.80 1.82
C VAL A 229 -9.67 -3.98 2.64
N PRO A 230 -8.54 -4.40 2.03
CA PRO A 230 -7.26 -4.48 2.72
C PRO A 230 -6.74 -3.08 3.09
N ALA A 231 -6.19 -2.97 4.30
CA ALA A 231 -5.70 -1.72 4.86
C ALA A 231 -4.30 -1.88 5.46
N MET A 232 -3.34 -1.21 4.85
CA MET A 232 -2.00 -1.02 5.42
C MET A 232 -2.01 0.12 6.43
N ILE A 233 -1.09 0.08 7.38
CA ILE A 233 -0.93 1.12 8.40
C ILE A 233 0.34 1.92 8.14
N GLY A 234 0.18 3.19 7.80
CA GLY A 234 1.26 4.15 7.60
C GLY A 234 1.86 4.64 8.92
N VAL A 235 3.18 4.72 9.00
CA VAL A 235 3.94 5.37 10.09
C VAL A 235 4.92 6.39 9.52
N GLU A 236 5.22 7.44 10.27
CA GLU A 236 6.07 8.56 9.84
C GLU A 236 7.50 8.45 10.40
N THR A 237 8.50 8.79 9.59
CA THR A 237 9.93 8.84 9.97
C THR A 237 10.57 10.19 9.69
N LEU A 238 9.88 11.09 8.99
CA LEU A 238 10.30 12.47 8.78
C LEU A 238 10.12 13.30 10.05
N ALA A 239 10.96 14.33 10.19
CA ALA A 239 10.80 15.32 11.25
C ALA A 239 9.49 16.11 11.05
N THR A 240 8.72 16.27 12.13
CA THR A 240 7.46 17.04 12.11
C THR A 240 7.42 18.04 13.26
N ALA A 241 6.73 19.16 13.03
CA ALA A 241 6.42 20.15 14.06
C ALA A 241 5.15 19.83 14.85
N GLU A 242 4.40 18.78 14.46
CA GLU A 242 3.09 18.45 15.02
C GLU A 242 3.17 17.73 16.38
N GLY A 243 4.35 17.24 16.76
CA GLY A 243 4.62 16.60 18.04
C GLY A 243 5.50 15.37 17.91
N ALA A 244 6.28 15.08 18.97
CA ALA A 244 7.22 13.95 18.97
C ALA A 244 6.50 12.59 18.80
N SER A 245 5.30 12.44 19.36
CA SER A 245 4.56 11.17 19.33
C SER A 245 3.91 10.81 17.97
N ILE A 246 4.21 11.57 16.92
CA ILE A 246 3.64 11.38 15.56
C ILE A 246 4.63 10.68 14.64
N THR A 247 5.93 10.78 14.92
CA THR A 247 7.00 10.31 14.04
C THR A 247 8.03 9.50 14.80
N PHE A 248 8.67 8.57 14.11
CA PHE A 248 9.85 7.85 14.58
C PHE A 248 11.16 8.62 14.34
N TYR A 249 11.10 9.85 13.83
CA TYR A 249 12.27 10.69 13.63
C TYR A 249 13.09 10.83 14.93
N GLY A 250 14.35 10.42 14.88
CA GLY A 250 15.26 10.49 16.04
C GLY A 250 15.21 9.30 17.00
N GLU A 251 14.23 8.40 16.87
CA GLU A 251 14.05 7.24 17.75
C GLU A 251 14.95 6.04 17.36
N GLY A 252 15.30 5.92 16.07
CA GLY A 252 16.20 4.88 15.54
C GLY A 252 15.47 3.62 15.03
N ARG A 253 16.16 2.87 14.16
CA ARG A 253 15.59 1.72 13.42
C ARG A 253 15.21 0.57 14.36
N SER A 254 16.01 0.34 15.40
CA SER A 254 15.74 -0.71 16.39
C SER A 254 14.42 -0.46 17.13
N TYR A 255 14.16 0.80 17.50
CA TYR A 255 12.92 1.18 18.18
C TYR A 255 11.72 1.07 17.25
N LEU A 256 11.79 1.65 16.04
CA LEU A 256 10.74 1.53 15.01
C LEU A 256 10.36 0.07 14.77
N SER A 257 11.35 -0.78 14.50
CA SER A 257 11.13 -2.22 14.25
C SER A 257 10.50 -2.92 15.47
N GLY A 258 10.89 -2.53 16.68
CA GLY A 258 10.31 -3.03 17.92
C GLY A 258 8.84 -2.64 18.12
N GLN A 259 8.46 -1.42 17.74
CA GLN A 259 7.09 -0.94 17.82
C GLN A 259 6.22 -1.58 16.73
N LEU A 260 6.70 -1.70 15.49
CA LEU A 260 5.95 -2.35 14.41
C LEU A 260 5.65 -3.82 14.72
N ARG A 261 6.61 -4.59 15.26
CA ARG A 261 6.36 -5.98 15.69
C ARG A 261 5.33 -6.09 16.83
N GLN A 262 5.27 -5.10 17.71
CA GLN A 262 4.26 -5.06 18.77
C GLN A 262 2.89 -4.67 18.21
N ALA A 263 2.83 -3.68 17.33
CA ALA A 263 1.61 -3.26 16.65
C ALA A 263 1.03 -4.40 15.81
N GLU A 264 1.88 -5.13 15.09
CA GLU A 264 1.50 -6.32 14.31
C GLU A 264 0.74 -7.33 15.18
N ARG A 265 1.25 -7.64 16.39
CA ARG A 265 0.58 -8.56 17.31
C ARG A 265 -0.78 -8.03 17.76
N LEU A 266 -0.90 -6.73 18.00
CA LEU A 266 -2.17 -6.08 18.39
C LEU A 266 -3.19 -6.10 17.23
N LEU A 267 -2.71 -5.99 15.99
CA LEU A 267 -3.55 -5.84 14.80
C LEU A 267 -3.81 -7.16 14.06
N SER A 268 -3.03 -8.21 14.30
CA SER A 268 -3.10 -9.48 13.55
C SER A 268 -4.47 -10.17 13.58
N GLY A 269 -5.30 -9.90 14.59
CA GLY A 269 -6.67 -10.39 14.69
C GLY A 269 -7.72 -9.58 13.91
N ARG A 270 -7.31 -8.51 13.20
CA ARG A 270 -8.19 -7.62 12.45
C ARG A 270 -8.21 -8.01 10.98
N ASN A 271 -9.37 -8.43 10.48
CA ASN A 271 -9.50 -9.01 9.14
C ASN A 271 -8.98 -8.12 7.98
N ALA A 272 -9.09 -6.79 8.11
CA ALA A 272 -8.62 -5.87 7.07
C ALA A 272 -7.13 -5.49 7.19
N PHE A 273 -6.47 -5.80 8.31
CA PHE A 273 -5.07 -5.42 8.49
C PHE A 273 -4.17 -6.19 7.50
N SER A 274 -3.52 -5.46 6.60
CA SER A 274 -2.70 -6.03 5.52
C SER A 274 -1.21 -5.71 5.63
N GLY A 275 -0.77 -5.01 6.68
CA GLY A 275 0.65 -4.74 6.95
C GLY A 275 0.96 -3.28 7.24
N PHE A 276 2.22 -2.89 7.06
CA PHE A 276 2.70 -1.55 7.39
C PHE A 276 3.30 -0.84 6.19
N ALA A 277 3.13 0.48 6.12
CA ALA A 277 3.85 1.33 5.20
C ALA A 277 4.70 2.33 6.00
N ILE A 278 6.01 2.42 5.70
CA ILE A 278 6.94 3.28 6.42
C ILE A 278 7.25 4.50 5.55
N HIS A 279 6.84 5.68 6.01
CA HIS A 279 7.07 6.95 5.31
C HIS A 279 8.39 7.55 5.78
N GLU A 280 9.42 7.76 4.96
CA GLU A 280 9.59 7.33 3.57
C GLU A 280 11.02 6.78 3.37
N TYR A 281 11.33 6.23 2.19
CA TYR A 281 12.59 5.54 1.92
C TYR A 281 13.84 6.33 2.35
N GLY A 282 13.96 7.60 1.94
CA GLY A 282 15.12 8.44 2.23
C GLY A 282 15.30 8.66 3.73
N ALA A 283 14.25 9.08 4.41
CA ALA A 283 14.21 9.31 5.86
C ALA A 283 14.48 8.02 6.65
N TRP A 284 13.85 6.91 6.27
CA TRP A 284 14.01 5.62 6.92
C TRP A 284 15.42 5.06 6.72
N ARG A 285 15.98 5.17 5.51
CA ARG A 285 17.38 4.85 5.22
C ARG A 285 18.33 5.76 6.01
N ALA A 286 17.98 7.00 6.31
CA ALA A 286 18.83 7.90 7.09
C ALA A 286 18.74 7.67 8.62
N MET A 287 17.80 6.87 9.11
CA MET A 287 17.67 6.59 10.54
C MET A 287 18.92 5.91 11.10
N LYS A 288 19.34 6.32 12.30
CA LYS A 288 20.36 5.63 13.09
C LYS A 288 19.89 4.23 13.50
N GLU A 289 20.82 3.32 13.71
CA GLU A 289 20.56 1.99 14.31
C GLU A 289 19.97 2.07 15.72
#